data_AF-A0A075H544-F1
#
_entry.id   AF-A0A075H544-F1
#
_cell.length_a   1.000
_cell.length_b   1.000
_cell.length_c   1.000
_cell.angle_alpha   90.00
_cell.angle_beta   90.00
_cell.angle_gamma   90.00
#
_symmetry.space_group_name_H-M   'P 1'
#
loop_
_entity.id
_entity.type
_entity.pdbx_description
1 polymer ?
#
loop_
_entity_poly.entity_id
_entity_poly.type
_entity_poly.pdbx_seq_one_letter_code
_entity_poly.pdbx_strand_id
1 'polypeptide(L)'
;MYPRGENIKDPHDPEIVAHTARIGAECGADIVKTLYTGDIDSFSEVVESVPVPVVIAGGAKMETDMDVLQMTEDAMKAGAKGVTYGRNIFAHRSPEKIVEALSGIIFKNQTAKEVIDTIDKQ
;
A
#
# COMPACT_ATOMS: atom_id res chain seq x y z
N MET A 1 -0.34 10.12 6.49
CA MET A 1 -0.51 10.03 7.95
C MET A 1 0.27 8.82 8.43
N TYR A 2 1.22 9.03 9.34
CA TYR A 2 2.05 7.96 9.89
C TYR A 2 2.04 8.07 11.41
N PRO A 3 1.60 7.03 12.14
CA PRO A 3 1.80 6.98 13.57
C PRO A 3 3.29 6.97 13.90
N ARG A 4 3.80 8.01 14.55
CA ARG A 4 5.19 8.09 15.01
C ARG A 4 5.28 8.87 16.31
N GLY A 5 6.22 8.47 17.16
CA GLY A 5 6.51 9.13 18.44
C GLY A 5 6.95 8.13 19.49
N GLU A 6 7.50 8.61 20.60
CA GLU A 6 8.02 7.77 21.70
C GLU A 6 6.96 6.82 22.29
N ASN A 7 5.67 7.17 22.17
CA ASN A 7 4.55 6.39 22.68
C ASN A 7 3.92 5.43 21.66
N ILE A 8 4.39 5.42 20.40
CA ILE A 8 3.90 4.50 19.37
C ILE A 8 4.75 3.23 19.40
N LYS A 9 4.19 2.15 19.94
CA LYS A 9 4.87 0.85 20.02
C LYS A 9 4.89 0.13 18.67
N ASP A 10 3.75 0.13 17.98
CA ASP A 10 3.61 -0.43 16.65
C ASP A 10 2.97 0.62 15.73
N PRO A 11 3.70 1.13 14.72
CA PRO A 11 3.13 2.07 13.76
C PRO A 11 2.15 1.41 12.78
N HIS A 12 2.06 0.07 12.75
CA HIS A 12 1.13 -0.70 11.91
C HIS A 12 -0.14 -1.14 12.65
N ASP A 13 -0.29 -0.79 13.94
CA ASP A 13 -1.49 -1.09 14.70
C ASP A 13 -2.76 -0.53 14.01
N PRO A 14 -3.78 -1.35 13.71
CA PRO A 14 -4.94 -0.92 12.94
C PRO A 14 -5.71 0.26 13.54
N GLU A 15 -5.86 0.30 14.86
CA GLU A 15 -6.61 1.38 15.54
C GLU A 15 -5.83 2.71 15.42
N ILE A 16 -4.51 2.66 15.65
CA ILE A 16 -3.67 3.85 15.56
C ILE A 16 -3.56 4.34 14.10
N VAL A 17 -3.43 3.43 13.14
CA VAL A 17 -3.40 3.75 11.71
C VAL A 17 -4.72 4.38 11.28
N ALA A 18 -5.87 3.80 11.64
CA ALA A 18 -7.20 4.35 11.35
C ALA A 18 -7.37 5.75 11.94
N HIS A 19 -7.02 5.94 13.21
CA HIS A 19 -7.15 7.22 13.88
C HIS A 19 -6.31 8.32 13.21
N THR A 20 -5.04 8.05 12.94
CA THR A 20 -4.16 9.04 12.28
C THR A 20 -4.56 9.31 10.84
N ALA A 21 -5.04 8.31 10.10
CA ALA A 21 -5.55 8.48 8.75
C ALA A 21 -6.82 9.35 8.74
N ARG A 22 -7.75 9.11 9.67
CA ARG A 22 -8.98 9.88 9.84
C ARG A 22 -8.69 11.34 10.16
N ILE A 23 -7.74 11.64 11.05
CA ILE A 23 -7.32 13.02 11.33
C ILE A 23 -6.90 13.73 10.04
N GLY A 24 -6.12 13.05 9.18
CA GLY A 24 -5.70 13.63 7.89
C GLY A 24 -6.87 14.04 7.00
N ALA A 25 -7.90 13.19 6.92
CA ALA A 25 -9.11 13.48 6.18
C ALA A 25 -9.92 14.64 6.79
N GLU A 26 -10.09 14.66 8.11
CA GLU A 26 -10.81 15.74 8.83
C GLU A 26 -10.09 17.09 8.72
N CYS A 27 -8.76 17.09 8.55
CA CYS A 27 -7.99 18.30 8.24
C CYS A 27 -8.18 18.80 6.79
N GLY A 28 -8.99 18.12 5.97
CA GLY A 28 -9.32 18.53 4.61
C GLY A 28 -8.43 17.93 3.52
N ALA A 29 -7.74 16.82 3.78
CA ALA A 29 -6.99 16.12 2.73
C ALA A 29 -7.93 15.44 1.72
N ASP A 30 -7.68 15.63 0.43
CA ASP A 30 -8.42 14.93 -0.64
C ASP A 30 -8.04 13.44 -0.75
N ILE A 31 -6.83 13.08 -0.33
CA ILE A 31 -6.28 11.71 -0.36
C ILE A 31 -5.42 11.51 0.89
N VAL A 32 -5.54 10.35 1.53
CA VAL A 32 -4.72 9.98 2.69
C VAL A 32 -3.77 8.85 2.31
N LYS A 33 -2.47 9.12 2.42
CA LYS A 33 -1.42 8.10 2.36
C LYS A 33 -1.13 7.54 3.75
N THR A 34 -1.14 6.22 3.96
CA THR A 34 -0.85 5.61 5.27
C THR A 34 -0.04 4.30 5.17
N LEU A 35 0.19 3.61 6.29
CA LEU A 35 0.84 2.29 6.34
C LEU A 35 -0.19 1.18 6.16
N TYR A 36 0.19 0.11 5.45
CA TYR A 36 -0.60 -1.13 5.44
C TYR A 36 -0.48 -1.83 6.80
N THR A 37 -1.59 -2.37 7.32
CA THR A 37 -1.66 -2.96 8.68
C THR A 37 -1.22 -4.43 8.72
N GLY A 38 -0.99 -5.05 7.56
CA GLY A 38 -0.40 -6.39 7.43
C GLY A 38 -1.33 -7.43 6.81
N ASP A 39 -2.64 -7.22 6.90
CA ASP A 39 -3.66 -8.12 6.33
C ASP A 39 -4.88 -7.34 5.80
N ILE A 40 -5.69 -8.03 5.00
CA ILE A 40 -6.83 -7.44 4.29
C ILE A 40 -7.90 -7.00 5.28
N ASP A 41 -8.23 -7.83 6.27
CA ASP A 41 -9.35 -7.61 7.17
C ASP A 41 -9.08 -6.37 8.03
N SER A 42 -7.91 -6.30 8.67
CA SER A 42 -7.53 -5.15 9.50
C SER A 42 -7.37 -3.86 8.69
N PHE A 43 -6.88 -3.94 7.44
CA PHE A 43 -6.74 -2.74 6.62
C PHE A 43 -8.09 -2.27 6.05
N SER A 44 -9.06 -3.17 5.87
CA SER A 44 -10.40 -2.81 5.42
C SER A 44 -11.10 -1.91 6.44
N GLU A 45 -10.94 -2.16 7.74
CA GLU A 45 -11.46 -1.29 8.81
C GLU A 45 -10.85 0.12 8.74
N VAL A 46 -9.56 0.23 8.45
CA VAL A 46 -8.88 1.52 8.23
C VAL A 46 -9.53 2.25 7.06
N VAL A 47 -9.69 1.58 5.91
CA VAL A 47 -10.27 2.19 4.70
C VAL A 47 -11.70 2.65 4.95
N GLU A 48 -12.53 1.84 5.61
CA GLU A 48 -13.93 2.18 5.93
C GLU A 48 -14.05 3.38 6.88
N SER A 49 -13.09 3.56 7.78
CA SER A 49 -13.10 4.66 8.76
C SER A 49 -12.74 6.04 8.18
N VAL A 50 -12.18 6.09 6.97
CA VAL A 50 -11.62 7.30 6.35
C VAL A 50 -12.53 7.75 5.18
N PRO A 51 -13.09 8.97 5.22
CA PRO A 51 -14.09 9.42 4.23
C PRO A 51 -13.53 9.83 2.86
N VAL A 52 -12.23 9.62 2.62
CA VAL A 52 -11.52 10.00 1.38
C VAL A 52 -10.63 8.84 0.90
N PRO A 53 -10.25 8.79 -0.39
CA PRO A 53 -9.35 7.76 -0.91
C PRO A 53 -8.09 7.52 -0.06
N VAL A 54 -7.86 6.26 0.29
CA VAL A 54 -6.67 5.82 1.03
C VAL A 54 -5.69 5.14 0.07
N VAL A 55 -4.41 5.48 0.17
CA VAL A 55 -3.31 4.84 -0.56
C VAL A 55 -2.23 4.35 0.40
N ILE A 56 -1.59 3.23 0.11
CA ILE A 56 -0.55 2.67 1.01
C ILE A 56 0.86 3.14 0.63
N ALA A 57 1.71 3.25 1.64
CA ALA A 57 3.15 3.43 1.49
C ALA A 57 3.87 2.09 1.30
N GLY A 58 4.96 2.07 0.53
CA GLY A 58 5.72 0.85 0.27
C GLY A 58 6.73 0.45 1.35
N GLY A 59 6.95 1.31 2.35
CA GLY A 59 7.91 1.02 3.42
C GLY A 59 9.36 0.91 2.95
N ALA A 60 10.11 0.01 3.58
CA ALA A 60 11.47 -0.38 3.19
C ALA A 60 11.48 -1.09 1.83
N LYS A 61 12.68 -1.25 1.25
CA LYS A 61 12.81 -2.15 0.10
C LYS A 61 12.50 -3.57 0.58
N MET A 62 11.58 -4.25 -0.09
CA MET A 62 11.24 -5.64 0.20
C MET A 62 12.24 -6.60 -0.46
N GLU A 63 12.30 -7.82 0.06
CA GLU A 63 13.25 -8.84 -0.40
C GLU A 63 12.88 -9.38 -1.79
N THR A 64 11.58 -9.55 -2.06
CA THR A 64 11.11 -10.11 -3.34
C THR A 64 10.10 -9.23 -4.04
N ASP A 65 10.05 -9.34 -5.38
CA ASP A 65 9.03 -8.68 -6.20
C ASP A 65 7.62 -9.18 -5.85
N MET A 66 7.51 -10.47 -5.49
CA MET A 66 6.24 -11.06 -5.07
C MET A 66 5.68 -10.40 -3.80
N ASP A 67 6.53 -10.06 -2.82
CA ASP A 67 6.07 -9.38 -1.60
C ASP A 67 5.47 -8.00 -1.92
N VAL A 68 6.11 -7.26 -2.83
CA VAL A 68 5.64 -5.94 -3.29
C VAL A 68 4.31 -6.06 -4.02
N LEU A 69 4.18 -7.05 -4.89
CA LEU A 69 2.97 -7.30 -5.67
C LEU A 69 1.83 -7.81 -4.78
N GLN A 70 2.10 -8.72 -3.85
CA GLN A 70 1.10 -9.27 -2.93
C GLN A 70 0.57 -8.18 -1.99
N MET A 71 1.44 -7.37 -1.40
CA MET A 71 0.99 -6.23 -0.57
C MET A 71 0.13 -5.25 -1.38
N THR A 72 0.44 -5.06 -2.67
CA THR A 72 -0.38 -4.21 -3.55
C THR A 72 -1.75 -4.84 -3.80
N GLU A 73 -1.79 -6.13 -4.15
CA GLU A 73 -3.05 -6.85 -4.36
C GLU A 73 -3.93 -6.83 -3.11
N ASP A 74 -3.35 -7.12 -1.94
CA ASP A 74 -4.08 -7.19 -0.68
C ASP A 74 -4.61 -5.81 -0.26
N ALA A 75 -3.81 -4.75 -0.39
CA ALA A 75 -4.28 -3.39 -0.11
C ALA A 75 -5.41 -2.97 -1.06
N MET A 76 -5.32 -3.31 -2.34
CA MET A 76 -6.40 -3.03 -3.30
C MET A 76 -7.67 -3.82 -2.94
N LYS A 77 -7.56 -5.09 -2.52
CA LYS A 77 -8.70 -5.91 -2.05
C LYS A 77 -9.33 -5.35 -0.78
N ALA A 78 -8.54 -4.80 0.13
CA ALA A 78 -9.00 -4.11 1.33
C ALA A 78 -9.67 -2.75 1.04
N GLY A 79 -9.71 -2.30 -0.21
CA GLY A 79 -10.41 -1.09 -0.64
C GLY A 79 -9.53 0.15 -0.84
N ALA A 80 -8.20 0.02 -0.72
CA ALA A 80 -7.29 1.10 -1.08
C ALA A 80 -7.50 1.55 -2.54
N LYS A 81 -7.16 2.81 -2.82
CA LYS A 81 -7.24 3.40 -4.17
C LYS A 81 -5.89 3.43 -4.89
N GLY A 82 -4.89 2.76 -4.34
CA GLY A 82 -3.57 2.61 -4.96
C GLY A 82 -2.43 2.57 -3.96
N VAL A 83 -1.22 2.70 -4.51
CA VAL A 83 0.04 2.63 -3.77
C VAL A 83 0.93 3.84 -4.07
N THR A 84 1.84 4.14 -3.16
CA THR A 84 2.79 5.27 -3.29
C THR A 84 4.21 4.81 -2.97
N TYR A 85 4.70 3.88 -3.80
CA TYR A 85 6.00 3.24 -3.62
C TYR A 85 7.16 4.10 -4.11
N GLY A 86 8.28 4.02 -3.40
CA GLY A 86 9.54 4.67 -3.75
C GLY A 86 10.62 3.63 -3.98
N ARG A 87 11.28 3.18 -2.91
CA ARG A 87 12.42 2.25 -2.95
C ARG A 87 12.13 0.96 -3.71
N ASN A 88 10.92 0.41 -3.58
CA ASN A 88 10.49 -0.79 -4.31
C ASN A 88 10.37 -0.59 -5.84
N ILE A 89 10.41 0.65 -6.33
CA ILE A 89 10.42 0.98 -7.76
C ILE A 89 11.82 1.43 -8.19
N PHE A 90 12.34 2.54 -7.64
CA PHE A 90 13.58 3.15 -8.16
C PHE A 90 14.86 2.34 -7.85
N ALA A 91 14.82 1.45 -6.85
CA ALA A 91 15.93 0.56 -6.52
C ALA A 91 15.73 -0.87 -7.02
N HIS A 92 14.72 -1.10 -7.87
CA HIS A 92 14.51 -2.35 -8.58
C HIS A 92 15.45 -2.43 -9.80
N ARG A 93 15.85 -3.65 -10.19
CA ARG A 93 16.74 -3.88 -11.36
C ARG A 93 16.12 -3.40 -12.68
N SER A 94 14.80 -3.43 -12.76
CA SER A 94 14.00 -3.04 -13.93
C SER A 94 12.81 -2.18 -13.48
N PRO A 95 12.98 -0.87 -13.21
CA PRO A 95 11.91 -0.02 -12.68
C PRO A 95 10.66 0.04 -13.55
N GLU A 96 10.83 0.03 -14.87
CA GLU A 96 9.71 0.00 -15.82
C GLU A 96 8.83 -1.25 -15.66
N LYS A 97 9.45 -2.42 -15.50
CA LYS A 97 8.73 -3.69 -15.39
C LYS A 97 7.95 -3.85 -14.10
N ILE A 98 8.52 -3.43 -12.97
CA ILE A 98 7.77 -3.45 -11.70
C ILE A 98 6.60 -2.46 -11.74
N VAL A 99 6.75 -1.30 -12.40
CA VAL A 99 5.64 -0.35 -12.60
C VAL A 99 4.56 -0.94 -13.52
N GLU A 100 4.95 -1.62 -14.60
CA GLU A 100 4.02 -2.32 -15.50
C GLU A 100 3.20 -3.37 -14.74
N ALA A 101 3.86 -4.19 -13.91
CA ALA A 101 3.22 -5.20 -13.09
C ALA A 101 2.26 -4.60 -12.04
N LEU A 102 2.71 -3.57 -11.31
CA LEU A 102 1.87 -2.84 -10.34
C LEU A 102 0.63 -2.21 -11.02
N SER A 103 0.81 -1.65 -12.22
CA SER A 103 -0.30 -1.10 -13.02
C SER A 103 -1.34 -2.16 -13.38
N GLY A 104 -0.93 -3.41 -13.60
CA GLY A 104 -1.84 -4.52 -13.86
C GLY A 104 -2.76 -4.79 -12.67
N ILE A 105 -2.20 -4.77 -11.45
CA ILE A 105 -2.99 -4.95 -10.22
C ILE A 105 -3.92 -3.76 -10.01
N ILE A 106 -3.40 -2.53 -10.04
CA ILE A 106 -4.13 -1.32 -9.62
C ILE A 106 -5.26 -0.97 -10.60
N PHE A 107 -5.01 -1.07 -11.91
CA PHE A 107 -5.94 -0.56 -12.93
C PHE A 107 -6.67 -1.66 -13.70
N LYS A 108 -6.20 -2.91 -13.65
CA LYS A 108 -6.75 -4.02 -14.45
C LYS A 108 -7.25 -5.20 -13.61
N ASN A 109 -7.25 -5.08 -12.27
CA ASN A 109 -7.68 -6.12 -11.33
C ASN A 109 -6.96 -7.46 -11.53
N GLN A 110 -5.71 -7.44 -12.00
CA GLN A 110 -4.88 -8.64 -12.10
C GLN A 110 -4.32 -9.00 -10.72
N THR A 111 -4.05 -10.28 -10.49
CA THR A 111 -3.43 -10.80 -9.27
C THR A 111 -1.90 -10.67 -9.33
N ALA A 112 -1.24 -10.67 -8.17
CA ALA A 112 0.21 -10.68 -8.04
C ALA A 112 0.85 -11.83 -8.83
N LYS A 113 0.20 -13.00 -8.80
CA LYS A 113 0.62 -14.19 -9.54
C LYS A 113 0.51 -14.04 -11.06
N GLU A 114 -0.48 -13.31 -11.56
CA GLU A 114 -0.62 -13.08 -13.01
C GLU A 114 0.41 -12.09 -13.55
N VAL A 115 0.80 -11.10 -12.74
CA VAL A 115 1.70 -10.03 -13.19
C VAL A 115 3.18 -10.30 -12.95
N ILE A 116 3.55 -11.25 -12.09
CA ILE A 116 4.96 -11.58 -11.79
C ILE A 116 5.76 -11.94 -13.06
N ASP A 117 5.14 -12.66 -13.99
CA ASP A 117 5.75 -13.05 -15.28
C ASP A 117 6.11 -11.83 -16.16
N THR A 118 5.52 -10.67 -15.90
CA THR A 118 5.85 -9.42 -16.59
C THR A 118 7.27 -8.94 -16.24
N ILE A 119 7.77 -9.33 -15.06
CA ILE A 119 9.10 -8.96 -14.55
C ILE A 119 10.17 -9.95 -15.03
N ASP A 120 9.82 -11.24 -15.15
CA ASP A 120 10.78 -12.33 -15.42
C ASP A 120 11.06 -12.59 -16.91
N LYS A 121 10.30 -12.00 -17.84
CA LYS A 121 10.56 -12.11 -19.28
C LYS A 121 11.85 -11.37 -19.67
N GLN A 122 12.98 -12.08 -19.63
CA GLN A 122 14.26 -11.72 -20.25
C GLN A 122 14.49 -12.54 -21.52
#